data_AF-A0AAV0IGI5-F1
#
_entry.id   AF-A0AAV0IGI5-F1
#
_cell.length_a   1.000
_cell.length_b   1.000
_cell.length_c   1.000
_cell.angle_alpha   90.00
_cell.angle_beta   90.00
_cell.angle_gamma   90.00
#
_symmetry.space_group_name_H-M   'P 1'
#
loop_
_entity.id
_entity.type
_entity.pdbx_description
1 polymer ?
#
loop_
_entity_poly.entity_id
_entity_poly.type
_entity_poly.pdbx_seq_one_letter_code
_entity_poly.pdbx_strand_id
1 'polypeptide(L)'
;MINSPTFAAGHTNDNPFQRLEGCRKGESTKGLHNLKQYLQKFGYYPAITHQNDDVFDELLEAAIKLYQLTHHIPASGSLDRATTAQMTIPRCGVPDHNLISAVMLDPDAATNKGGPKKDYRFFKGEPKWNQNRFRYKFFRGRPPAGLKEATYKSAVARAFRSWSNVTRFAFENVDSRVLLNVDMTIAFYSRDHGDGNPFDGPKGTLAHAAQPRYGLFHLDADEKWTDNPRKKDQFDLESISLHEIGHMLGLDHSDDKSAAMYAYLDGGKTKRRLQSADIRGIKTLYKLR
;
A
#
# COMPACT_ATOMS: atom_id res chain seq x y z
N MET A 1 -5.55 23.48 7.60
CA MET A 1 -6.32 22.87 6.50
C MET A 1 -5.33 22.47 5.43
N ILE A 2 -4.94 21.20 5.41
CA ILE A 2 -4.01 20.66 4.41
C ILE A 2 -4.91 20.17 3.29
N ASN A 3 -4.95 20.89 2.17
CA ASN A 3 -5.64 20.42 0.97
C ASN A 3 -4.84 19.24 0.43
N SER A 4 -5.38 18.03 0.61
CA SER A 4 -4.92 16.84 -0.10
C SER A 4 -5.08 17.06 -1.61
N PRO A 5 -4.14 16.61 -2.45
CA PRO A 5 -4.28 16.79 -3.89
C PRO A 5 -5.52 16.05 -4.39
N THR A 6 -6.45 16.81 -4.96
CA THR A 6 -7.40 16.27 -5.91
C THR A 6 -6.62 15.94 -7.18
N PHE A 7 -6.42 14.65 -7.45
CA PHE A 7 -6.08 14.21 -8.79
C PHE A 7 -7.20 14.69 -9.70
N ALA A 8 -6.92 15.73 -10.51
CA ALA A 8 -7.88 16.26 -11.45
C ALA A 8 -8.40 15.10 -12.30
N ALA A 9 -9.72 14.93 -12.31
CA ALA A 9 -10.42 13.95 -13.11
C ALA A 9 -10.22 14.29 -14.60
N GLY A 10 -9.08 13.88 -15.14
CA GLY A 10 -8.81 13.83 -16.56
C GLY A 10 -9.09 12.42 -17.06
N HIS A 11 -10.00 12.29 -18.02
CA HIS A 11 -10.29 11.06 -18.75
C HIS A 11 -9.11 10.60 -19.63
N THR A 12 -7.92 10.38 -19.09
CA THR A 12 -6.83 9.77 -19.87
C THR A 12 -6.16 8.64 -19.11
N ASN A 13 -5.87 7.58 -19.85
CA ASN A 13 -5.09 6.42 -19.40
C ASN A 13 -3.61 6.77 -19.17
N ASP A 14 -3.28 8.04 -18.91
CA ASP A 14 -1.92 8.55 -18.99
C ASP A 14 -1.24 8.53 -17.63
N ASN A 15 0.05 8.23 -17.67
CA ASN A 15 0.94 8.29 -16.53
C ASN A 15 0.98 9.74 -15.99
N PRO A 16 0.52 10.01 -14.75
CA PRO A 16 0.43 11.37 -14.20
C PRO A 16 1.79 12.06 -14.10
N PHE A 17 2.88 11.29 -14.13
CA PHE A 17 4.26 11.76 -14.05
C PHE A 17 4.96 11.80 -15.42
N GLN A 18 4.29 11.43 -16.52
CA GLN A 18 4.93 11.38 -17.84
C GLN A 18 5.49 12.74 -18.28
N ARG A 19 4.81 13.84 -17.93
CA ARG A 19 5.26 15.21 -18.26
C ARG A 19 6.47 15.67 -17.45
N LEU A 20 6.82 14.92 -16.41
CA LEU A 20 7.96 15.19 -15.53
C LEU A 20 9.16 14.32 -15.91
N GLU A 21 9.05 13.47 -16.96
CA GLU A 21 10.14 12.59 -17.38
C GLU A 21 11.38 13.40 -17.77
N GLY A 22 12.51 13.04 -17.19
CA GLY A 22 13.80 13.71 -17.40
C GLY A 22 14.05 14.92 -16.49
N CYS A 23 13.07 15.34 -15.67
CA CYS A 23 13.29 16.40 -14.69
C CYS A 23 14.41 16.02 -13.70
N ARG A 24 15.21 17.03 -13.34
CA ARG A 24 16.37 16.89 -12.47
C ARG A 24 16.56 18.11 -11.56
N LYS A 25 17.45 17.96 -10.57
CA LYS A 25 17.76 19.01 -9.60
C LYS A 25 18.09 20.35 -10.25
N GLY A 26 17.53 21.41 -9.69
CA GLY A 26 17.70 22.80 -10.15
C GLY A 26 16.63 23.26 -11.15
N GLU A 27 15.77 22.36 -11.62
CA GLU A 27 14.64 22.68 -12.51
C GLU A 27 13.37 22.99 -11.71
N SER A 28 12.46 23.74 -12.32
CA SER A 28 11.12 23.99 -11.80
C SER A 28 10.09 23.66 -12.86
N THR A 29 9.27 22.65 -12.60
CA THR A 29 8.32 22.11 -13.58
C THR A 29 6.97 21.93 -12.93
N LYS A 30 5.92 22.47 -13.56
CA LYS A 30 4.55 22.41 -13.05
C LYS A 30 4.13 20.95 -12.81
N GLY A 31 3.75 20.63 -11.58
CA GLY A 31 3.31 19.29 -11.17
C GLY A 31 4.33 18.52 -10.33
N LEU A 32 5.54 19.05 -10.12
CA LEU A 32 6.51 18.44 -9.19
C LEU A 32 5.99 18.38 -7.75
N HIS A 33 5.12 19.29 -7.32
CA HIS A 33 4.46 19.18 -6.00
C HIS A 33 3.66 17.87 -5.86
N ASN A 34 3.01 17.39 -6.93
CA ASN A 34 2.27 16.12 -6.89
C ASN A 34 3.21 14.92 -6.74
N LEU A 35 4.39 14.98 -7.36
CA LEU A 35 5.43 13.97 -7.18
C LEU A 35 5.96 13.97 -5.73
N LYS A 36 6.22 15.15 -5.15
CA LYS A 36 6.62 15.29 -3.75
C LYS A 36 5.57 14.69 -2.81
N GLN A 37 4.29 14.97 -3.05
CA GLN A 37 3.18 14.40 -2.27
C GLN A 37 3.03 12.89 -2.44
N TYR A 38 3.25 12.34 -3.65
CA TYR A 38 3.29 10.89 -3.88
C TYR A 38 4.43 10.24 -3.08
N LEU A 39 5.64 10.78 -3.19
CA LEU A 39 6.81 10.27 -2.47
C LEU A 39 6.62 10.41 -0.94
N GLN A 40 5.99 11.48 -0.48
CA GLN A 40 5.65 11.68 0.93
C GLN A 40 4.66 10.63 1.42
N LYS A 41 3.57 10.38 0.67
CA LYS A 41 2.56 9.37 0.99
C LYS A 41 3.19 8.00 1.24
N PHE A 42 4.17 7.62 0.41
CA PHE A 42 4.84 6.31 0.53
C PHE A 42 6.11 6.32 1.39
N GLY A 43 6.41 7.45 2.07
CA GLY A 43 7.46 7.52 3.08
C GLY A 43 8.86 7.88 2.57
N TYR A 44 8.97 8.36 1.33
CA TYR A 44 10.25 8.72 0.68
C TYR A 44 10.59 10.21 0.80
N TYR A 45 9.60 11.10 0.96
CA TYR A 45 9.80 12.55 1.01
C TYR A 45 9.32 13.14 2.35
N PRO A 46 10.11 14.02 2.99
CA PRO A 46 9.77 14.58 4.30
C PRO A 46 8.66 15.64 4.23
N ALA A 47 7.83 15.70 5.29
CA ALA A 47 6.75 16.67 5.44
C ALA A 47 7.24 18.06 5.87
N ILE A 48 8.02 18.75 5.03
CA ILE A 48 8.69 20.03 5.35
C ILE A 48 8.36 21.14 4.34
N THR A 49 9.03 22.30 4.46
CA THR A 49 8.70 23.61 3.85
C THR A 49 8.66 23.70 2.32
N HIS A 50 8.90 22.62 1.59
CA HIS A 50 8.90 22.60 0.11
C HIS A 50 7.99 21.53 -0.50
N GLN A 51 7.15 20.86 0.29
CA GLN A 51 6.28 19.78 -0.20
C GLN A 51 5.21 20.22 -1.22
N ASN A 52 4.90 21.52 -1.27
CA ASN A 52 3.81 22.08 -2.08
C ASN A 52 4.28 22.99 -3.21
N ASP A 53 5.60 23.10 -3.44
CA ASP A 53 6.15 23.85 -4.58
C ASP A 53 6.54 22.93 -5.74
N ASP A 54 6.80 23.54 -6.88
CA ASP A 54 7.20 22.86 -8.11
C ASP A 54 8.72 22.85 -8.33
N VAL A 55 9.52 23.00 -7.26
CA VAL A 55 10.98 23.07 -7.35
C VAL A 55 11.59 21.67 -7.21
N PHE A 56 12.51 21.31 -8.10
CA PHE A 56 13.32 20.10 -7.96
C PHE A 56 14.53 20.38 -7.07
N ASP A 57 14.34 20.25 -5.76
CA ASP A 57 15.35 20.47 -4.73
C ASP A 57 16.22 19.22 -4.45
N GLU A 58 17.20 19.39 -3.56
CA GLU A 58 18.09 18.30 -3.12
C GLU A 58 17.35 17.17 -2.41
N LEU A 59 16.26 17.49 -1.71
CA LEU A 59 15.45 16.51 -1.00
C LEU A 59 14.66 15.63 -1.96
N LEU A 60 14.15 16.21 -3.04
CA LEU A 60 13.44 15.47 -4.08
C LEU A 60 14.39 14.55 -4.84
N GLU A 61 15.60 15.02 -5.17
CA GLU A 61 16.64 14.17 -5.76
C GLU A 61 16.95 12.96 -4.87
N ALA A 62 17.16 13.19 -3.57
CA ALA A 62 17.49 12.14 -2.63
C ALA A 62 16.31 11.16 -2.40
N ALA A 63 15.07 11.68 -2.34
CA ALA A 63 13.87 10.85 -2.26
C ALA A 63 13.69 9.96 -3.51
N ILE A 64 13.95 10.48 -4.71
CA ILE A 64 13.90 9.71 -5.95
C ILE A 64 14.98 8.63 -5.96
N LYS A 65 16.22 8.94 -5.52
CA LYS A 65 17.28 7.93 -5.39
C LYS A 65 16.86 6.80 -4.45
N LEU A 66 16.29 7.13 -3.29
CA LEU A 66 15.80 6.13 -2.33
C LEU A 66 14.67 5.27 -2.93
N TYR A 67 13.73 5.89 -3.64
CA TYR A 67 12.66 5.19 -4.36
C TYR A 67 13.24 4.21 -5.38
N GLN A 68 14.16 4.68 -6.23
CA GLN A 68 14.82 3.87 -7.26
C GLN A 68 15.54 2.66 -6.66
N LEU A 69 16.34 2.88 -5.61
CA LEU A 69 17.03 1.80 -4.90
C LEU A 69 16.07 0.77 -4.31
N THR A 70 14.95 1.22 -3.72
CA THR A 70 13.92 0.35 -3.14
C THR A 70 13.26 -0.53 -4.20
N HIS A 71 13.07 0.01 -5.41
CA HIS A 71 12.43 -0.71 -6.53
C HIS A 71 13.42 -1.38 -7.51
N HIS A 72 14.71 -1.41 -7.16
CA HIS A 72 15.79 -1.98 -7.99
C HIS A 72 15.92 -1.32 -9.37
N ILE A 73 15.69 -0.01 -9.42
CA ILE A 73 15.94 0.86 -10.55
C ILE A 73 17.31 1.53 -10.33
N PRO A 74 18.15 1.72 -11.36
CA PRO A 74 19.39 2.48 -11.22
C PRO A 74 19.13 3.86 -10.60
N ALA A 75 19.89 4.20 -9.55
CA ALA A 75 19.67 5.39 -8.73
C ALA A 75 20.19 6.68 -9.41
N SER A 76 19.53 7.09 -10.49
CA SER A 76 19.84 8.30 -11.26
C SER A 76 19.54 9.59 -10.48
N GLY A 77 18.56 9.57 -9.57
CA GLY A 77 18.04 10.76 -8.91
C GLY A 77 17.26 11.71 -9.80
N SER A 78 17.06 11.35 -11.07
CA SER A 78 16.16 12.03 -12.00
C SER A 78 14.90 11.20 -12.19
N LEU A 79 13.83 11.85 -12.65
CA LEU A 79 12.58 11.15 -12.91
C LEU A 79 12.60 10.47 -14.28
N ASP A 80 13.35 9.37 -14.39
CA ASP A 80 13.45 8.60 -15.63
C ASP A 80 12.20 7.75 -15.92
N ARG A 81 12.11 7.25 -17.16
CA ARG A 81 10.97 6.45 -17.65
C ARG A 81 10.72 5.19 -16.83
N ALA A 82 11.76 4.56 -16.30
CA ALA A 82 11.61 3.36 -15.47
C ALA A 82 10.97 3.73 -14.12
N THR A 83 11.39 4.85 -13.53
CA THR A 83 10.85 5.41 -12.29
C THR A 83 9.39 5.80 -12.46
N THR A 84 9.03 6.55 -13.50
CA THR A 84 7.64 6.94 -13.74
C THR A 84 6.76 5.72 -14.02
N ALA A 85 7.23 4.77 -14.82
CA ALA A 85 6.48 3.53 -15.08
C ALA A 85 6.19 2.76 -13.79
N GLN A 86 7.18 2.61 -12.90
CA GLN A 86 7.00 1.96 -11.60
C GLN A 86 5.97 2.70 -10.72
N MET A 87 5.99 4.04 -10.71
CA MET A 87 5.04 4.86 -9.94
C MET A 87 3.59 4.75 -10.43
N THR A 88 3.37 4.34 -11.69
CA THR A 88 2.02 4.15 -12.24
C THR A 88 1.38 2.80 -11.95
N ILE A 89 2.14 1.84 -11.42
CA ILE A 89 1.60 0.53 -11.08
C ILE A 89 0.70 0.68 -9.84
N PRO A 90 -0.58 0.24 -9.90
CA PRO A 90 -1.47 0.32 -8.76
C PRO A 90 -0.93 -0.48 -7.56
N ARG A 91 -1.12 0.07 -6.36
CA ARG A 91 -0.46 -0.44 -5.15
C ARG A 91 -1.27 -0.28 -3.87
N CYS A 92 -0.81 -0.93 -2.81
CA CYS A 92 -1.22 -0.65 -1.43
C CYS A 92 -0.80 0.76 -1.01
N GLY A 93 -1.66 1.40 -0.20
CA GLY A 93 -1.50 2.74 0.37
C GLY A 93 -0.65 2.81 1.62
N VAL A 94 -0.25 1.67 2.20
CA VAL A 94 0.66 1.64 3.35
C VAL A 94 2.05 2.14 2.92
N PRO A 95 2.71 3.02 3.69
CA PRO A 95 4.05 3.53 3.35
C PRO A 95 5.11 2.41 3.29
N ASP A 96 6.06 2.52 2.35
CA ASP A 96 7.18 1.56 2.24
C ASP A 96 8.23 1.75 3.33
N HIS A 97 8.35 2.99 3.82
CA HIS A 97 9.36 3.41 4.79
C HIS A 97 8.73 4.31 5.84
N ASN A 98 9.23 4.24 7.07
CA ASN A 98 8.92 5.25 8.07
C ASN A 98 9.67 6.55 7.73
N LEU A 99 8.96 7.68 7.69
CA LEU A 99 9.47 9.01 7.29
C LEU A 99 10.80 9.41 7.93
N ILE A 100 11.10 8.97 9.16
CA ILE A 100 12.39 9.24 9.84
C ILE A 100 13.58 8.69 9.03
N SER A 101 13.40 7.59 8.30
CA SER A 101 14.43 7.01 7.42
C SER A 101 14.71 7.89 6.20
N ALA A 102 13.71 8.64 5.72
CA ALA A 102 13.86 9.64 4.66
C ALA A 102 14.46 10.96 5.15
N VAL A 103 14.53 11.21 6.47
CA VAL A 103 15.23 12.39 7.04
C VAL A 103 16.70 12.08 7.30
N MET A 104 17.07 10.81 7.51
CA MET A 104 18.44 10.34 7.69
C MET A 104 19.08 9.86 6.38
N LEU A 105 18.79 10.53 5.26
CA LEU A 105 19.33 10.19 3.93
C LEU A 105 20.85 10.34 3.91
N ASP A 106 21.54 9.31 4.40
CA ASP A 106 22.85 8.92 3.96
C ASP A 106 22.64 7.93 2.78
N PRO A 107 22.91 8.35 1.53
CA PRO A 107 22.82 7.48 0.35
C PRO A 107 23.65 6.20 0.51
N ASP A 108 24.72 6.22 1.31
CA ASP A 108 25.61 5.09 1.56
C ASP A 108 25.13 4.18 2.71
N ALA A 109 24.17 4.62 3.52
CA ALA A 109 23.53 3.75 4.51
C ALA A 109 22.55 2.76 3.86
N ALA A 110 21.99 3.11 2.70
CA ALA A 110 21.12 2.22 1.92
C ALA A 110 21.89 1.06 1.25
N THR A 111 23.19 1.22 1.02
CA THR A 111 24.06 0.18 0.40
C THR A 111 24.66 -0.77 1.43
N ASN A 112 24.72 -0.39 2.70
CA ASN A 112 25.36 -1.14 3.79
C ASN A 112 24.42 -2.07 4.59
N LYS A 113 23.66 -2.93 3.92
CA LYS A 113 23.00 -4.08 4.58
C LYS A 113 23.65 -5.40 4.16
N GLY A 114 24.88 -5.63 4.64
CA GLY A 114 25.61 -6.90 4.57
C GLY A 114 25.06 -8.00 5.49
N GLY A 115 23.74 -8.05 5.69
CA GLY A 115 23.05 -9.15 6.36
C GLY A 115 22.28 -9.99 5.34
N PRO A 116 21.87 -11.22 5.66
CA PRO A 116 21.00 -11.99 4.78
C PRO A 116 19.74 -11.16 4.49
N LYS A 117 19.52 -10.84 3.21
CA LYS A 117 18.31 -10.14 2.77
C LYS A 117 17.12 -10.99 3.15
N LYS A 118 16.40 -10.56 4.19
CA LYS A 118 15.08 -11.12 4.49
C LYS A 118 14.16 -10.65 3.38
N ASP A 119 13.41 -11.57 2.80
CA ASP A 119 12.37 -11.28 1.81
C ASP A 119 11.07 -10.81 2.46
N TYR A 120 11.06 -10.58 3.78
CA TYR A 120 9.94 -10.03 4.55
C TYR A 120 10.42 -8.92 5.48
N ARG A 121 9.52 -7.99 5.77
CA ARG A 121 9.74 -6.86 6.68
C ARG A 121 8.65 -6.79 7.75
N PHE A 122 8.92 -6.06 8.81
CA PHE A 122 7.97 -5.76 9.88
C PHE A 122 7.92 -4.26 10.12
N PHE A 123 6.75 -3.78 10.54
CA PHE A 123 6.63 -2.42 11.03
C PHE A 123 7.58 -2.16 12.20
N LYS A 124 8.02 -0.91 12.37
CA LYS A 124 8.87 -0.51 13.49
C LYS A 124 8.20 -0.86 14.82
N GLY A 125 8.93 -1.54 15.70
CA GLY A 125 8.41 -2.02 16.98
C GLY A 125 7.67 -3.36 16.90
N GLU A 126 7.60 -3.97 15.72
CA GLU A 126 7.00 -5.30 15.47
C GLU A 126 5.63 -5.48 16.16
N PRO A 127 4.68 -4.55 15.95
CA PRO A 127 3.36 -4.63 16.56
C PRO A 127 2.67 -5.92 16.15
N LYS A 128 2.07 -6.57 17.14
CA LYS A 128 1.40 -7.86 16.97
C LYS A 128 0.24 -8.00 17.93
N TRP A 129 -0.71 -8.85 17.55
CA TRP A 129 -1.83 -9.20 18.43
C TRP A 129 -1.38 -10.16 19.53
N ASN A 130 -1.97 -9.99 20.72
CA ASN A 130 -1.76 -10.88 21.87
C ASN A 130 -2.88 -11.92 22.00
N GLN A 131 -3.65 -12.13 20.94
CA GLN A 131 -4.77 -13.07 20.87
C GLN A 131 -4.71 -13.89 19.58
N ASN A 132 -5.49 -14.97 19.54
CA ASN A 132 -5.55 -15.87 18.39
C ASN A 132 -6.95 -15.96 17.77
N ARG A 133 -7.96 -15.31 18.36
CA ARG A 133 -9.32 -15.29 17.83
C ARG A 133 -9.67 -13.85 17.53
N PHE A 134 -10.13 -13.59 16.33
CA PHE A 134 -10.45 -12.27 15.83
C PHE A 134 -11.87 -12.26 15.31
N ARG A 135 -12.62 -11.24 15.68
CA ARG A 135 -13.92 -10.96 15.11
C ARG A 135 -13.81 -9.76 14.20
N TYR A 136 -14.19 -9.96 12.95
CA TYR A 136 -14.18 -8.91 11.95
C TYR A 136 -15.59 -8.63 11.44
N LYS A 137 -15.83 -7.41 10.98
CA LYS A 137 -17.09 -7.04 10.32
C LYS A 137 -16.86 -6.15 9.13
N PHE A 138 -17.85 -6.14 8.25
CA PHE A 138 -17.98 -5.10 7.23
C PHE A 138 -18.71 -3.92 7.84
N PHE A 139 -18.00 -2.81 8.03
CA PHE A 139 -18.56 -1.56 8.52
C PHE A 139 -19.37 -0.87 7.41
N ARG A 140 -20.17 0.15 7.76
CA ARG A 140 -21.07 0.87 6.83
C ARG A 140 -20.28 1.75 5.83
N GLY A 141 -19.48 1.13 4.97
CA GLY A 141 -18.87 1.77 3.81
C GLY A 141 -19.82 1.80 2.61
N ARG A 142 -19.32 2.32 1.49
CA ARG A 142 -20.06 2.41 0.22
C ARG A 142 -19.36 1.55 -0.84
N PRO A 143 -19.69 0.23 -0.95
CA PRO A 143 -19.15 -0.60 -2.03
C PRO A 143 -19.48 0.00 -3.40
N PRO A 144 -18.63 -0.19 -4.43
CA PRO A 144 -18.90 0.28 -5.77
C PRO A 144 -20.22 -0.26 -6.32
N ALA A 145 -20.89 0.55 -7.14
CA ALA A 145 -22.15 0.17 -7.77
C ALA A 145 -21.99 -1.13 -8.59
N GLY A 146 -22.90 -2.08 -8.38
CA GLY A 146 -22.89 -3.38 -9.07
C GLY A 146 -22.00 -4.45 -8.43
N LEU A 147 -21.15 -4.12 -7.44
CA LEU A 147 -20.41 -5.11 -6.68
C LEU A 147 -21.33 -5.81 -5.68
N LYS A 148 -21.54 -7.12 -5.85
CA LYS A 148 -22.41 -7.92 -4.97
C LYS A 148 -21.75 -8.16 -3.62
N GLU A 149 -22.54 -8.06 -2.55
CA GLU A 149 -22.08 -8.31 -1.18
C GLU A 149 -21.47 -9.70 -0.97
N ALA A 150 -22.12 -10.73 -1.52
CA ALA A 150 -21.59 -12.10 -1.46
C ALA A 150 -20.19 -12.22 -2.08
N THR A 151 -19.89 -11.45 -3.14
CA THR A 151 -18.61 -11.49 -3.84
C THR A 151 -17.47 -10.99 -2.95
N TYR A 152 -17.57 -9.77 -2.41
CA TYR A 152 -16.49 -9.22 -1.59
C TYR A 152 -16.38 -9.93 -0.23
N LYS A 153 -17.52 -10.32 0.39
CA LYS A 153 -17.49 -11.06 1.65
C LYS A 153 -16.80 -12.42 1.49
N SER A 154 -17.08 -13.12 0.38
CA SER A 154 -16.46 -14.41 0.09
C SER A 154 -14.96 -14.28 -0.21
N ALA A 155 -14.55 -13.25 -0.98
CA ALA A 155 -13.14 -12.99 -1.27
C ALA A 155 -12.32 -12.72 0.00
N VAL A 156 -12.80 -11.81 0.86
CA VAL A 156 -12.18 -11.51 2.16
C VAL A 156 -12.13 -12.73 3.07
N ALA A 157 -13.20 -13.55 3.12
CA ALA A 157 -13.21 -14.76 3.93
C ALA A 157 -12.17 -15.80 3.47
N ARG A 158 -11.92 -15.92 2.15
CA ARG A 158 -10.84 -16.77 1.62
C ARG A 158 -9.45 -16.23 1.95
N ALA A 159 -9.27 -14.91 1.92
CA ALA A 159 -8.03 -14.27 2.33
C ALA A 159 -7.72 -14.51 3.83
N PHE A 160 -8.69 -14.31 4.74
CA PHE A 160 -8.54 -14.68 6.15
C PHE A 160 -8.21 -16.17 6.34
N ARG A 161 -8.89 -17.06 5.60
CA ARG A 161 -8.62 -18.50 5.65
C ARG A 161 -7.18 -18.83 5.24
N SER A 162 -6.63 -18.15 4.24
CA SER A 162 -5.24 -18.35 3.82
C SER A 162 -4.26 -18.06 4.95
N TRP A 163 -4.48 -16.99 5.71
CA TRP A 163 -3.70 -16.68 6.92
C TRP A 163 -3.96 -17.67 8.06
N SER A 164 -5.22 -18.08 8.29
CA SER A 164 -5.53 -19.14 9.28
C SER A 164 -4.81 -20.45 8.97
N ASN A 165 -4.62 -20.80 7.69
CA ASN A 165 -3.98 -22.06 7.31
C ASN A 165 -2.49 -22.13 7.68
N VAL A 166 -1.83 -20.98 7.87
CA VAL A 166 -0.40 -20.90 8.20
C VAL A 166 -0.13 -20.31 9.58
N THR A 167 -1.19 -20.07 10.35
CA THR A 167 -1.13 -19.53 11.71
C THR A 167 -2.04 -20.32 12.66
N ARG A 168 -2.04 -19.94 13.94
CA ARG A 168 -3.02 -20.44 14.92
C ARG A 168 -4.27 -19.56 15.00
N PHE A 169 -4.44 -18.62 14.08
CA PHE A 169 -5.49 -17.61 14.15
C PHE A 169 -6.82 -18.11 13.61
N ALA A 170 -7.88 -17.74 14.29
CA ALA A 170 -9.25 -17.95 13.86
C ALA A 170 -9.92 -16.60 13.62
N PHE A 171 -10.56 -16.46 12.47
CA PHE A 171 -11.29 -15.25 12.08
C PHE A 171 -12.78 -15.57 11.95
N GLU A 172 -13.61 -14.76 12.61
CA GLU A 172 -15.05 -14.89 12.60
C GLU A 172 -15.68 -13.61 12.05
N ASN A 173 -16.47 -13.75 10.99
CA ASN A 173 -17.27 -12.65 10.47
C ASN A 173 -18.51 -12.47 11.34
N VAL A 174 -18.66 -11.31 11.97
CA VAL A 174 -19.85 -10.98 12.77
C VAL A 174 -20.79 -10.05 12.02
N ASP A 175 -22.06 -10.05 12.43
CA ASP A 175 -23.07 -9.15 11.89
C ASP A 175 -22.63 -7.68 11.98
N SER A 176 -22.93 -6.89 10.94
CA SER A 176 -22.52 -5.48 10.87
C SER A 176 -23.13 -4.60 11.98
N ARG A 177 -24.22 -5.05 12.61
CA ARG A 177 -24.89 -4.40 13.75
C ARG A 177 -24.16 -4.60 15.07
N VAL A 178 -23.20 -5.52 15.17
CA VAL A 178 -22.41 -5.73 16.40
C VAL A 178 -21.54 -4.50 16.65
N LEU A 179 -21.75 -3.84 17.80
CA LEU A 179 -21.08 -2.56 18.14
C LEU A 179 -19.82 -2.74 18.98
N LEU A 180 -19.76 -3.76 19.84
CA LEU A 180 -18.67 -3.96 20.79
C LEU A 180 -17.87 -5.22 20.46
N ASN A 181 -16.62 -5.22 20.95
CA ASN A 181 -15.70 -6.34 20.89
C ASN A 181 -15.48 -6.85 19.45
N VAL A 182 -15.25 -5.94 18.52
CA VAL A 182 -14.84 -6.21 17.14
C VAL A 182 -13.38 -5.83 17.02
N ASP A 183 -12.54 -6.77 16.61
CA ASP A 183 -11.09 -6.56 16.52
C ASP A 183 -10.71 -5.90 15.19
N MET A 184 -11.52 -6.13 14.16
CA MET A 184 -11.17 -5.83 12.78
C MET A 184 -12.37 -5.28 11.98
N THR A 185 -12.18 -4.16 11.29
CA THR A 185 -13.22 -3.52 10.48
C THR A 185 -12.79 -3.36 9.04
N ILE A 186 -13.67 -3.75 8.13
CA ILE A 186 -13.45 -3.67 6.68
C ILE A 186 -14.49 -2.73 6.09
N ALA A 187 -14.06 -1.77 5.28
CA ALA A 187 -14.96 -0.79 4.68
C ALA A 187 -14.50 -0.37 3.28
N PHE A 188 -15.47 0.05 2.48
CA PHE A 188 -15.23 0.72 1.20
C PHE A 188 -15.42 2.22 1.39
N TYR A 189 -14.43 3.01 0.99
CA TYR A 189 -14.46 4.46 1.04
C TYR A 189 -13.95 5.04 -0.27
N SER A 190 -14.42 6.24 -0.64
CA SER A 190 -13.89 7.00 -1.76
C SER A 190 -13.19 8.24 -1.22
N ARG A 191 -12.07 8.61 -1.83
CA ARG A 191 -11.38 9.89 -1.57
C ARG A 191 -11.08 10.11 -0.09
N ASP A 192 -11.25 11.34 0.41
CA ASP A 192 -11.12 11.62 1.83
C ASP A 192 -12.25 10.96 2.62
N HIS A 193 -11.85 10.21 3.64
CA HIS A 193 -12.75 9.43 4.49
C HIS A 193 -12.38 9.54 5.98
N GLY A 194 -11.65 10.60 6.35
CA GLY A 194 -11.50 11.04 7.74
C GLY A 194 -10.43 10.32 8.57
N ASP A 195 -9.62 9.46 7.95
CA ASP A 195 -8.50 8.76 8.62
C ASP A 195 -7.11 9.37 8.30
N GLY A 196 -7.08 10.48 7.55
CA GLY A 196 -5.86 11.16 7.12
C GLY A 196 -5.13 10.50 5.94
N ASN A 197 -5.66 9.41 5.38
CA ASN A 197 -5.09 8.68 4.24
C ASN A 197 -6.10 8.64 3.09
N PRO A 198 -6.39 9.77 2.43
CA PRO A 198 -7.39 9.81 1.36
C PRO A 198 -7.00 8.90 0.18
N PHE A 199 -8.01 8.26 -0.41
CA PHE A 199 -7.87 7.56 -1.68
C PHE A 199 -7.75 8.53 -2.86
N ASP A 200 -7.14 8.07 -3.95
CA ASP A 200 -6.80 8.87 -5.13
C ASP A 200 -7.77 8.67 -6.31
N GLY A 201 -8.79 7.81 -6.13
CA GLY A 201 -9.71 7.43 -7.18
C GLY A 201 -9.13 6.33 -8.06
N PRO A 202 -9.68 6.11 -9.27
CA PRO A 202 -9.36 4.92 -10.05
C PRO A 202 -7.85 4.70 -10.27
N LYS A 203 -7.41 3.47 -10.03
CA LYS A 203 -6.03 2.94 -10.04
C LYS A 203 -5.23 3.34 -8.79
N GLY A 204 -4.11 4.05 -8.96
CA GLY A 204 -3.23 4.54 -7.88
C GLY A 204 -3.17 3.65 -6.63
N THR A 205 -3.86 4.09 -5.59
CA THR A 205 -3.94 3.45 -4.28
C THR A 205 -5.19 2.58 -4.17
N LEU A 206 -5.02 1.27 -4.21
CA LEU A 206 -6.13 0.33 -4.23
C LEU A 206 -6.80 0.15 -2.86
N ALA A 207 -6.00 0.11 -1.80
CA ALA A 207 -6.44 -0.18 -0.45
C ALA A 207 -5.37 0.24 0.55
N HIS A 208 -5.74 0.30 1.83
CA HIS A 208 -4.77 0.35 2.93
C HIS A 208 -5.33 -0.33 4.18
N ALA A 209 -4.42 -0.73 5.06
CA ALA A 209 -4.76 -1.27 6.36
C ALA A 209 -3.83 -0.71 7.44
N ALA A 210 -4.30 -0.73 8.69
CA ALA A 210 -3.45 -0.41 9.83
C ALA A 210 -2.86 -1.68 10.44
N GLN A 211 -1.66 -1.51 10.96
CA GLN A 211 -0.97 -2.48 11.81
C GLN A 211 -1.81 -2.89 13.05
N PRO A 212 -1.45 -4.00 13.73
CA PRO A 212 -2.14 -4.51 14.91
C PRO A 212 -2.44 -3.44 15.98
N ARG A 213 -3.53 -3.67 16.75
CA ARG A 213 -4.23 -2.76 17.69
C ARG A 213 -5.32 -1.88 17.06
N TYR A 214 -5.20 -1.53 15.79
CA TYR A 214 -6.20 -0.68 15.11
C TYR A 214 -7.19 -1.52 14.30
N GLY A 215 -6.70 -2.52 13.56
CA GLY A 215 -7.55 -3.49 12.88
C GLY A 215 -8.44 -2.92 11.76
N LEU A 216 -8.04 -1.82 11.11
CA LEU A 216 -8.78 -1.26 9.98
C LEU A 216 -8.19 -1.75 8.64
N PHE A 217 -9.08 -1.99 7.68
CA PHE A 217 -8.78 -2.29 6.29
C PHE A 217 -9.81 -1.57 5.42
N HIS A 218 -9.34 -0.59 4.65
CA HIS A 218 -10.16 0.17 3.71
C HIS A 218 -9.83 -0.20 2.27
N LEU A 219 -10.86 -0.32 1.44
CA LEU A 219 -10.80 -0.52 0.00
C LEU A 219 -11.24 0.77 -0.70
N ASP A 220 -10.52 1.20 -1.74
CA ASP A 220 -10.97 2.34 -2.54
C ASP A 220 -12.23 1.95 -3.33
N ALA A 221 -13.34 2.60 -3.03
CA ALA A 221 -14.63 2.37 -3.67
C ALA A 221 -14.70 2.90 -5.11
N ASP A 222 -13.71 3.69 -5.55
CA ASP A 222 -13.60 4.18 -6.93
C ASP A 222 -13.00 3.12 -7.88
N GLU A 223 -12.52 1.98 -7.36
CA GLU A 223 -11.96 0.88 -8.16
C GLU A 223 -12.99 -0.09 -8.72
N LYS A 224 -12.64 -0.71 -9.86
CA LYS A 224 -13.43 -1.80 -10.44
C LYS A 224 -13.05 -3.15 -9.83
N TRP A 225 -13.54 -3.37 -8.62
CA TRP A 225 -13.36 -4.62 -7.88
C TRP A 225 -14.06 -5.82 -8.52
N THR A 226 -13.39 -6.96 -8.51
CA THR A 226 -13.95 -8.25 -8.96
C THR A 226 -13.21 -9.43 -8.32
N ASP A 227 -13.78 -10.62 -8.38
CA ASP A 227 -13.15 -11.90 -8.02
C ASP A 227 -12.73 -12.72 -9.26
N ASN A 228 -12.81 -12.13 -10.44
CA ASN A 228 -12.38 -12.74 -11.71
C ASN A 228 -11.86 -11.66 -12.68
N PRO A 229 -10.76 -10.99 -12.34
CA PRO A 229 -10.25 -9.88 -13.14
C PRO A 229 -9.73 -10.37 -14.49
N ARG A 230 -10.14 -9.71 -15.56
CA ARG A 230 -9.73 -10.03 -16.95
C ARG A 230 -9.18 -8.82 -17.71
N LYS A 231 -9.45 -7.61 -17.21
CA LYS A 231 -9.06 -6.34 -17.85
C LYS A 231 -8.05 -5.60 -16.97
N LYS A 232 -7.23 -4.75 -17.61
CA LYS A 232 -6.18 -3.95 -16.94
C LYS A 232 -6.71 -2.91 -15.95
N ASP A 233 -8.02 -2.64 -15.99
CA ASP A 233 -8.70 -1.71 -15.09
C ASP A 233 -9.51 -2.43 -14.00
N GLN A 234 -9.40 -3.76 -13.89
CA GLN A 234 -10.09 -4.57 -12.88
C GLN A 234 -9.13 -5.11 -11.84
N PHE A 235 -9.51 -5.00 -10.56
CA PHE A 235 -8.66 -5.38 -9.43
C PHE A 235 -9.25 -6.54 -8.64
N ASP A 236 -8.37 -7.46 -8.24
CA ASP A 236 -8.76 -8.69 -7.56
C ASP A 236 -9.00 -8.48 -6.07
N LEU A 237 -10.25 -8.66 -5.65
CA LEU A 237 -10.65 -8.52 -4.24
C LEU A 237 -9.87 -9.44 -3.31
N GLU A 238 -9.65 -10.69 -3.71
CA GLU A 238 -8.99 -11.67 -2.85
C GLU A 238 -7.50 -11.39 -2.71
N SER A 239 -6.83 -10.99 -3.79
CA SER A 239 -5.40 -10.66 -3.76
C SER A 239 -5.13 -9.45 -2.87
N ILE A 240 -5.90 -8.36 -3.03
CA ILE A 240 -5.74 -7.17 -2.18
C ILE A 240 -6.15 -7.48 -0.74
N SER A 241 -7.24 -8.22 -0.52
CA SER A 241 -7.61 -8.62 0.85
C SER A 241 -6.53 -9.47 1.51
N LEU A 242 -5.89 -10.38 0.77
CA LEU A 242 -4.79 -11.21 1.29
C LEU A 242 -3.62 -10.33 1.76
N HIS A 243 -3.27 -9.31 0.97
CA HIS A 243 -2.24 -8.33 1.27
C HIS A 243 -2.59 -7.49 2.51
N GLU A 244 -3.73 -6.80 2.50
CA GLU A 244 -4.14 -5.89 3.58
C GLU A 244 -4.32 -6.62 4.92
N ILE A 245 -4.81 -7.87 4.90
CA ILE A 245 -4.89 -8.69 6.12
C ILE A 245 -3.48 -8.99 6.66
N GLY A 246 -2.46 -9.14 5.81
CA GLY A 246 -1.07 -9.28 6.27
C GLY A 246 -0.60 -8.07 7.08
N HIS A 247 -0.95 -6.84 6.65
CA HIS A 247 -0.72 -5.62 7.43
C HIS A 247 -1.50 -5.62 8.75
N MET A 248 -2.77 -5.99 8.73
CA MET A 248 -3.57 -6.13 9.96
C MET A 248 -2.98 -7.13 10.94
N LEU A 249 -2.19 -8.09 10.47
CA LEU A 249 -1.46 -9.06 11.28
C LEU A 249 -0.03 -8.61 11.65
N GLY A 250 0.45 -7.48 11.13
CA GLY A 250 1.73 -6.86 11.52
C GLY A 250 2.90 -7.07 10.55
N LEU A 251 2.64 -7.63 9.37
CA LEU A 251 3.63 -7.69 8.31
C LEU A 251 3.73 -6.34 7.60
N ASP A 252 4.96 -5.97 7.22
CA ASP A 252 5.22 -4.85 6.32
C ASP A 252 5.45 -5.39 4.90
N HIS A 253 5.59 -4.50 3.92
CA HIS A 253 5.81 -4.88 2.53
C HIS A 253 7.01 -5.82 2.35
N SER A 254 6.85 -6.79 1.46
CA SER A 254 7.91 -7.69 1.00
C SER A 254 8.64 -7.10 -0.20
N ASP A 255 9.94 -7.37 -0.31
CA ASP A 255 10.73 -7.03 -1.50
C ASP A 255 10.62 -8.12 -2.59
N ASP A 256 10.06 -9.29 -2.26
CA ASP A 256 9.81 -10.37 -3.22
C ASP A 256 8.55 -10.07 -4.03
N LYS A 257 8.73 -9.77 -5.32
CA LYS A 257 7.65 -9.44 -6.27
C LYS A 257 6.59 -10.53 -6.40
N SER A 258 6.90 -11.78 -6.06
CA SER A 258 5.96 -12.90 -6.09
C SER A 258 5.08 -12.97 -4.83
N ALA A 259 5.53 -12.39 -3.73
CA ALA A 259 4.87 -12.44 -2.43
C ALA A 259 3.51 -11.75 -2.44
N ALA A 260 2.61 -12.22 -1.57
CA ALA A 260 1.34 -11.55 -1.32
C ALA A 260 1.57 -10.16 -0.72
N MET A 261 2.58 -10.01 0.14
CA MET A 261 2.97 -8.74 0.76
C MET A 261 3.78 -7.80 -0.15
N TYR A 262 4.00 -8.12 -1.43
CA TYR A 262 4.56 -7.13 -2.37
C TYR A 262 3.54 -6.01 -2.61
N ALA A 263 3.97 -4.75 -2.47
CA ALA A 263 3.07 -3.58 -2.44
C ALA A 263 2.21 -3.39 -3.71
N TYR A 264 2.61 -3.95 -4.85
CA TYR A 264 2.01 -3.65 -6.15
C TYR A 264 1.21 -4.82 -6.73
N LEU A 265 0.10 -4.47 -7.38
CA LEU A 265 -0.75 -5.40 -8.13
C LEU A 265 -1.32 -4.71 -9.39
N ASP A 266 -0.83 -5.11 -10.56
CA ASP A 266 -1.41 -4.69 -11.83
C ASP A 266 -2.86 -5.16 -11.99
N GLY A 267 -3.69 -4.37 -12.65
CA GLY A 267 -5.05 -4.77 -13.01
C GLY A 267 -5.06 -5.99 -13.94
N GLY A 268 -6.06 -6.85 -13.76
CA GLY A 268 -6.16 -8.12 -14.48
C GLY A 268 -5.27 -9.23 -13.91
N LYS A 269 -4.51 -8.98 -12.84
CA LYS A 269 -3.65 -9.96 -12.19
C LYS A 269 -4.26 -10.51 -10.91
N THR A 270 -3.74 -11.65 -10.47
CA THR A 270 -4.11 -12.29 -9.20
C THR A 270 -2.85 -12.75 -8.45
N LYS A 271 -2.90 -12.66 -7.12
CA LYS A 271 -1.91 -13.08 -6.13
C LYS A 271 -2.62 -13.63 -4.88
N ARG A 272 -3.28 -14.77 -5.04
CA ARG A 272 -4.13 -15.37 -3.99
C ARG A 272 -3.44 -16.44 -3.14
N ARG A 273 -2.12 -16.61 -3.30
CA ARG A 273 -1.33 -17.63 -2.61
C ARG A 273 -0.22 -16.98 -1.82
N LEU A 274 -0.16 -17.28 -0.53
CA LEU A 274 0.98 -16.93 0.31
C LEU A 274 2.23 -17.63 -0.20
N GLN A 275 3.28 -16.86 -0.42
CA GLN A 275 4.59 -17.36 -0.80
C GLN A 275 5.44 -17.64 0.44
N SER A 276 6.61 -18.21 0.22
CA SER A 276 7.55 -18.56 1.29
C SER A 276 7.97 -17.34 2.12
N ALA A 277 8.10 -16.17 1.51
CA ALA A 277 8.37 -14.89 2.18
C ALA A 277 7.27 -14.56 3.22
N ASP A 278 6.02 -14.59 2.79
CA ASP A 278 4.84 -14.26 3.61
C ASP A 278 4.73 -15.22 4.80
N ILE A 279 4.90 -16.52 4.55
CA ILE A 279 4.80 -17.57 5.57
C ILE A 279 5.94 -17.45 6.58
N ARG A 280 7.19 -17.24 6.13
CA ARG A 280 8.32 -17.04 7.05
C ARG A 280 8.16 -15.76 7.87
N GLY A 281 7.67 -14.68 7.26
CA GLY A 281 7.39 -13.43 7.93
C GLY A 281 6.41 -13.63 9.08
N ILE A 282 5.22 -14.19 8.80
CA ILE A 282 4.18 -14.34 9.84
C ILE A 282 4.61 -15.34 10.93
N LYS A 283 5.29 -16.43 10.56
CA LYS A 283 5.81 -17.39 11.53
C LYS A 283 6.88 -16.78 12.42
N THR A 284 7.76 -15.96 11.86
CA THR A 284 8.79 -15.26 12.64
C THR A 284 8.17 -14.28 13.64
N LEU A 285 7.25 -13.42 13.19
CA LEU A 285 6.61 -12.39 14.02
C LEU A 285 5.88 -12.99 15.25
N TYR A 286 5.16 -14.09 15.01
CA TYR A 286 4.33 -14.75 16.03
C TYR A 286 4.99 -15.97 16.68
N LYS A 287 6.25 -16.26 16.34
CA LYS A 287 7.02 -17.42 16.85
C LYS A 287 6.27 -18.75 16.65
N LEU A 288 5.72 -18.93 15.45
CA LEU A 288 4.99 -20.14 15.06
C LEU A 288 5.96 -21.19 14.53
N ARG A 289 5.62 -22.46 14.73
CA ARG A 289 6.36 -23.60 14.17
C ARG A 289 5.97 -23.84 12.72
#